data_AF-A0A5B1CKT1-F1
#
_entry.id   AF-A0A5B1CKT1-F1
#
_cell.length_a   1.000
_cell.length_b   1.000
_cell.length_c   1.000
_cell.angle_alpha   90.00
_cell.angle_beta   90.00
_cell.angle_gamma   90.00
#
_symmetry.space_group_name_H-M   'P 1'
#
loop_
_entity.id
_entity.type
_entity.pdbx_description
1 polymer ?
#
loop_
_entity_poly.entity_id
_entity_poly.type
_entity_poly.pdbx_seq_one_letter_code
_entity_poly.pdbx_strand_id
1 'polypeptide(L)' 'MDKQARELVRKRAGGVCEYCRISGEFFHLQFQVEHIIAKKHRGGDEDSNLAFSCDRWK' A
#
# COMPACT_ATOMS: atom_id res chain seq x y z
N MET A 1 1.09 -12.70 -0.37
CA MET A 1 0.39 -11.66 -1.15
C MET A 1 0.43 -12.01 -2.61
N ASP A 2 -0.75 -12.10 -3.22
CA ASP A 2 -0.94 -12.38 -4.64
C ASP A 2 -0.59 -11.17 -5.53
N LYS A 3 -0.22 -11.41 -6.80
CA LYS A 3 0.09 -10.32 -7.74
C LYS A 3 -1.15 -9.46 -8.05
N GLN A 4 -2.32 -10.08 -8.16
CA GLN A 4 -3.56 -9.35 -8.46
C GLN A 4 -3.95 -8.42 -7.30
N ALA A 5 -3.77 -8.88 -6.06
CA ALA A 5 -4.01 -8.05 -4.87
C ALA A 5 -3.12 -6.79 -4.87
N ARG A 6 -1.84 -6.91 -5.26
CA ARG A 6 -0.93 -5.75 -5.39
C ARG A 6 -1.39 -4.77 -6.46
N GLU A 7 -1.82 -5.26 -7.61
CA GLU A 7 -2.30 -4.42 -8.71
C GLU A 7 -3.61 -3.71 -8.37
N LEU A 8 -4.52 -4.41 -7.68
CA LEU A 8 -5.78 -3.85 -7.21
C LEU A 8 -5.55 -2.72 -6.21
N VAL A 9 -4.69 -2.93 -5.22
CA VAL A 9 -4.35 -1.91 -4.20
C VAL A 9 -3.70 -0.68 -4.83
N ARG A 10 -2.79 -0.88 -5.80
CA ARG A 10 -2.18 0.21 -6.57
C ARG A 10 -3.21 1.02 -7.36
N LYS A 11 -4.13 0.34 -8.06
CA LYS A 11 -5.20 0.98 -8.83
C LYS A 11 -6.18 1.74 -7.93
N ARG A 12 -6.60 1.13 -6.81
CA ARG A 12 -7.48 1.75 -5.80
C ARG A 12 -6.87 3.04 -5.25
N ALA A 13 -5.58 3.00 -4.93
CA ALA A 13 -4.86 4.13 -4.35
C ALA A 13 -4.64 5.28 -5.34
N GLY A 14 -4.75 5.06 -6.66
CA GLY A 14 -4.66 6.13 -7.66
C GLY A 14 -3.34 6.90 -7.63
N GLY A 15 -2.22 6.24 -7.29
CA GLY A 15 -0.90 6.87 -7.22
C GLY A 15 -0.63 7.73 -5.98
N VAL A 16 -1.56 7.77 -5.01
CA VAL A 16 -1.36 8.46 -3.72
C VAL A 16 -1.19 7.47 -2.57
N CYS A 17 -0.42 7.85 -1.56
CA CYS A 17 -0.28 7.06 -0.34
C CYS A 17 -1.63 6.96 0.38
N GLU A 18 -2.05 5.76 0.79
CA GLU A 18 -3.32 5.57 1.50
C GLU A 18 -3.28 6.11 2.93
N TYR A 19 -2.08 6.26 3.53
CA TYR A 19 -1.94 6.87 4.85
C TYR A 19 -1.84 8.40 4.80
N CYS A 20 -0.85 8.93 4.06
CA CYS A 20 -0.55 10.37 4.08
C CYS A 20 -1.15 11.16 2.92
N ARG A 21 -1.79 10.49 1.94
CA ARG A 21 -2.44 11.09 0.76
C ARG A 21 -1.50 11.87 -0.18
N ILE A 22 -0.19 11.73 -0.01
CA ILE A 22 0.81 12.33 -0.89
C ILE A 22 0.89 11.54 -2.20
N SER A 23 0.93 12.26 -3.33
CA SER A 23 1.15 11.66 -4.65
C SER A 23 2.63 11.35 -4.88
N GLY A 24 2.91 10.15 -5.36
CA GLY A 24 4.26 9.73 -5.71
C GLY A 24 4.87 10.47 -6.89
N GLU A 25 4.03 10.94 -7.80
CA GLU A 25 4.48 11.62 -9.01
C GLU A 25 5.11 12.97 -8.70
N PHE A 26 4.57 13.72 -7.73
CA PHE A 26 5.11 15.04 -7.39
C PHE A 26 6.36 14.98 -6.50
N PHE A 27 6.50 13.93 -5.70
CA PHE A 27 7.55 13.85 -4.68
C PHE A 27 8.62 12.79 -4.96
N HIS A 28 8.55 12.11 -6.12
CA HIS A 28 9.49 11.05 -6.52
C HIS A 28 9.69 9.97 -5.44
N LEU A 29 8.64 9.71 -4.65
CA LEU A 29 8.70 8.77 -3.52
C LEU A 29 8.59 7.33 -4.00
N GLN A 30 9.18 6.42 -3.23
CA GLN A 30 9.03 4.98 -3.48
C GLN A 30 7.75 4.50 -2.80
N PHE A 31 7.01 3.63 -3.48
CA PHE A 31 5.79 3.05 -2.94
C PHE A 31 5.84 1.54 -2.91
N GLN A 32 5.28 0.98 -1.84
CA GLN A 32 5.16 -0.44 -1.61
C GLN A 32 3.75 -0.78 -1.16
N VAL A 33 3.34 -2.01 -1.46
CA VAL A 33 2.11 -2.57 -0.89
C VAL A 33 2.51 -3.34 0.36
N GLU A 34 1.95 -2.92 1.48
CA GLU A 34 2.23 -3.47 2.81
C GLU A 34 0.95 -4.02 3.46
N HIS A 35 1.12 -4.74 4.58
CA HIS A 35 0.02 -5.20 5.40
C HIS A 35 -0.29 -4.21 6.51
N ILE A 36 -1.54 -3.73 6.58
CA ILE A 36 -2.03 -2.88 7.67
C ILE A 36 -1.90 -3.63 9.00
N ILE A 37 -2.41 -4.86 9.06
CA ILE A 37 -2.15 -5.81 10.14
C ILE A 37 -1.03 -6.74 9.67
N ALA A 38 0.13 -6.66 10.31
CA ALA A 38 1.27 -7.49 9.94
C ALA A 38 0.94 -8.99 10.06
N LYS A 39 1.56 -9.82 9.19
CA LYS A 39 1.40 -11.28 9.22
C LYS A 39 1.72 -11.92 10.58
N LYS A 40 2.68 -11.37 11.32
CA LYS A 40 3.02 -11.83 12.68
C LYS A 40 1.87 -11.64 13.69
N HIS A 41 0.96 -10.70 13.41
CA HIS A 41 -0.27 -10.46 14.16
C HIS A 41 -1.49 -11.15 13.52
N ARG A 42 -1.25 -12.14 12.65
CA ARG A 42 -2.27 -12.91 11.92
C ARG A 42 -3.08 -12.09 10.90
N GLY A 43 -2.52 -10.99 10.38
CA GLY A 43 -3.12 -10.31 9.23
C GLY A 43 -2.95 -11.11 7.93
N GLY A 44 -4.01 -11.17 7.12
CA GLY A 44 -4.03 -11.89 5.85
C GLY A 44 -3.58 -11.06 4.65
N ASP A 45 -3.63 -11.69 3.47
CA ASP A 45 -3.28 -11.07 2.18
C ASP A 45 -4.51 -10.51 1.43
N GLU A 46 -5.65 -10.38 2.12
CA GLU A 46 -6.87 -9.74 1.63
C GLU A 46 -6.67 -8.26 1.29
N ASP A 47 -7.33 -7.77 0.24
CA ASP A 47 -7.15 -6.40 -0.27
C ASP A 47 -7.52 -5.32 0.75
N SER A 48 -8.40 -5.63 1.69
CA SER A 48 -8.79 -4.75 2.80
C SER A 48 -7.70 -4.63 3.86
N ASN A 49 -6.77 -5.59 3.96
CA ASN A 49 -5.62 -5.55 4.86
C ASN A 49 -4.34 -5.07 4.16
N LEU A 50 -4.42 -4.69 2.89
CA LEU A 50 -3.29 -4.21 2.11
C LEU A 50 -3.42 -2.70 1.86
N ALA A 51 -2.31 -1.99 2.03
CA ALA A 51 -2.25 -0.54 1.79
C ALA A 51 -1.14 -0.17 0.81
N PHE A 52 -1.41 0.78 -0.08
CA PHE A 52 -0.39 1.42 -0.91
C PHE A 52 0.26 2.55 -0.12
N SER A 53 1.54 2.38 0.18
CA SER A 53 2.24 3.21 1.14
C SER A 53 3.56 3.72 0.59
N CYS A 54 3.88 4.99 0.84
CA CYS A 54 5.17 5.57 0.48
C CYS A 54 6.31 5.00 1.36
N ASP A 55 7.54 5.47 1.25
CA ASP A 55 8.61 5.13 2.20
C ASP A 55 8.57 6.00 3.48
N ARG A 56 7.75 7.05 3.46
CA ARG A 56 7.75 8.15 4.44
C ARG A 56 6.78 7.98 5.62
N TRP A 57 5.94 6.94 5.64
CA TRP A 57 5.01 6.66 6.75
C TRP A 57 5.70 5.99 7.95
N LYS A 58 6.92 5.49 7.74
CA LYS A 58 7.72 4.80 8.74
C LYS A 58 8.44 5.82 9.63
#